data_AF-A0A0G4MMB6-F1
#
_entry.id   AF-A0A0G4MMB6-F1
#
_cell.length_a   1.000
_cell.length_b   1.000
_cell.length_c   1.000
_cell.angle_alpha   90.00
_cell.angle_beta   90.00
_cell.angle_gamma   90.00
#
_symmetry.space_group_name_H-M   'P 1'
#
loop_
_entity.id
_entity.type
_entity.pdbx_description
1 polymer ?
#
loop_
_entity_poly.entity_id
_entity_poly.type
_entity_poly.pdbx_seq_one_letter_code
_entity_poly.pdbx_strand_id
1 'polypeptide(L)'
;LTRELEKKFSDRHVLFLASRRILPRPKRSSRSRNTQKQKRPHSRTLTAVHDAILSDLVYPVEIVGKRLRTKEDGNKLLKVVLDEKERGGVDYRLDTYAEVYRKLTGRGVNFEFPQS
;
A
#
# COMPACT_ATOMS: atom_id res chain seq x y z
N LEU A 1 -6.01 -3.97 20.56
CA LEU A 1 -4.55 -4.01 20.29
C LEU A 1 -3.98 -2.66 19.87
N THR A 2 -4.32 -2.10 18.69
CA THR A 2 -3.79 -0.79 18.23
C THR A 2 -3.98 0.32 19.27
N ARG A 3 -5.21 0.46 19.80
CA ARG A 3 -5.54 1.46 20.82
C ARG A 3 -4.73 1.34 22.12
N GLU A 4 -4.40 0.13 22.55
CA GLU A 4 -3.59 -0.09 23.76
C GLU A 4 -2.12 0.25 23.53
N LEU A 5 -1.61 -0.03 22.32
CA LEU A 5 -0.26 0.35 21.92
C LEU A 5 -0.15 1.87 21.76
N GLU A 6 -1.13 2.52 21.12
CA GLU A 6 -1.15 3.98 20.96
C GLU A 6 -1.27 4.72 22.31
N LYS A 7 -1.93 4.13 23.31
CA LYS A 7 -1.89 4.66 24.69
C LYS A 7 -0.49 4.61 25.32
N LYS A 8 0.30 3.57 25.01
CA LYS A 8 1.67 3.40 25.53
C LYS A 8 2.70 4.23 24.74
N PHE A 9 2.45 4.41 23.44
CA PHE A 9 3.27 5.21 22.54
C PHE A 9 2.52 6.49 22.19
N SER A 10 2.53 7.44 23.12
CA SER A 10 1.81 8.72 22.98
C SER A 10 2.14 9.42 21.67
N ASP A 11 1.11 10.00 21.06
CA ASP A 11 1.17 10.83 19.85
C ASP A 11 1.74 10.15 18.61
N ARG A 12 1.67 8.82 18.52
CA ARG A 12 2.11 8.05 17.35
C ARG A 12 1.04 7.08 16.89
N HIS A 13 0.78 7.07 15.58
CA HIS A 13 -0.06 6.05 14.96
C HIS A 13 0.68 4.72 14.89
N VAL A 14 0.00 3.65 15.32
CA VAL A 14 0.54 2.29 15.25
C VAL A 14 -0.15 1.53 14.12
N LEU A 15 0.64 0.96 13.22
CA LEU A 15 0.19 0.24 12.02
C LEU A 15 0.80 -1.16 11.99
N PHE A 16 0.04 -2.13 11.47
CA PHE A 16 0.49 -3.49 11.25
C PHE A 16 0.66 -3.74 9.76
N LEU A 17 1.80 -4.30 9.38
CA LEU A 17 2.14 -4.60 7.99
C LEU A 17 2.82 -5.96 7.92
N ALA A 18 2.44 -6.78 6.94
CA ALA A 18 3.18 -8.01 6.69
C ALA A 18 4.53 -7.72 5.99
N SER A 19 5.59 -8.39 6.45
CA SER A 19 6.87 -8.41 5.76
C SER A 19 6.78 -9.25 4.48
N ARG A 20 6.82 -8.60 3.31
CA ARG A 20 6.64 -9.24 2.01
C ARG A 20 7.92 -9.18 1.18
N ARG A 21 8.28 -10.30 0.53
CA ARG A 21 9.46 -10.39 -0.35
C ARG A 21 9.07 -10.26 -1.82
N ILE A 22 9.60 -9.24 -2.49
CA ILE A 22 9.47 -9.08 -3.94
C ILE A 22 10.61 -9.83 -4.63
N LEU A 23 10.25 -10.78 -5.51
CA LEU A 23 11.23 -11.44 -6.38
C LEU A 23 11.43 -10.61 -7.66
N PRO A 24 12.63 -10.56 -8.25
CA PRO A 24 12.86 -9.85 -9.50
C PRO A 24 12.09 -10.51 -10.66
N ARG A 25 11.69 -9.71 -11.65
CA ARG A 25 11.08 -10.24 -12.88
C ARG A 25 12.14 -11.05 -13.64
N PRO A 26 11.83 -12.29 -14.07
CA PRO A 26 12.77 -13.06 -14.88
C PRO A 26 13.03 -12.32 -16.20
N LYS A 27 14.31 -12.07 -16.52
CA LYS A 27 14.74 -11.45 -17.78
C LYS A 27 15.14 -12.54 -18.77
N ARG A 28 14.93 -12.29 -20.07
CA ARG A 28 15.27 -13.23 -21.17
C ARG A 28 16.77 -13.33 -21.50
N SER A 29 17.63 -12.50 -20.88
CA SER A 29 19.06 -12.46 -21.18
C SER A 29 19.83 -13.61 -20.50
N SER A 30 20.76 -14.23 -21.21
CA SER A 30 21.68 -15.26 -20.68
C SER A 30 22.61 -14.75 -19.56
N ARG A 31 22.91 -13.43 -19.53
CA ARG A 31 23.66 -12.77 -18.45
C ARG A 31 22.80 -12.38 -17.25
N SER A 32 21.47 -12.48 -17.38
CA SER A 32 20.61 -12.32 -16.22
C SER A 32 20.92 -13.48 -15.29
N ARG A 33 21.39 -13.18 -14.07
CA ARG A 33 21.43 -14.11 -12.93
C ARG A 33 19.99 -14.52 -12.57
N ASN A 34 19.28 -15.16 -13.49
CA ASN A 34 18.00 -15.78 -13.26
C ASN A 34 18.28 -17.06 -12.48
N THR A 35 18.67 -16.87 -11.22
CA THR A 35 18.99 -17.88 -10.22
C THR A 35 17.76 -18.70 -9.82
N GLN A 36 16.59 -18.39 -10.39
CA GLN A 36 15.33 -19.04 -10.10
C GLN A 36 15.16 -20.25 -11.02
N LYS A 37 15.41 -21.43 -10.47
CA LYS A 37 15.07 -22.72 -11.11
C LYS A 37 13.55 -22.94 -11.22
N GLN A 38 12.78 -22.33 -10.31
CA GLN A 38 11.32 -22.42 -10.24
C GLN A 38 10.62 -21.16 -10.74
N LYS A 39 9.37 -21.31 -11.23
CA LYS A 39 8.53 -20.19 -11.65
C LYS A 39 8.26 -19.23 -10.49
N ARG A 40 8.39 -17.93 -10.75
CA ARG A 40 8.06 -16.88 -9.78
C ARG A 40 6.57 -16.92 -9.41
N PRO A 41 6.21 -17.05 -8.12
CA PRO A 41 4.82 -16.96 -7.67
C PRO A 41 4.22 -15.57 -7.88
N HIS A 42 2.92 -15.49 -8.20
CA HIS A 42 2.21 -14.22 -8.39
C HIS A 42 2.21 -13.34 -7.12
N SER A 43 2.07 -13.97 -5.95
CA SER A 43 2.09 -13.29 -4.64
C SER A 43 3.41 -12.58 -4.32
N ARG A 44 4.50 -12.94 -5.01
CA ARG A 44 5.84 -12.30 -4.87
C ARG A 44 6.16 -11.36 -6.02
N THR A 45 5.13 -10.84 -6.68
CA THR A 45 5.25 -9.82 -7.71
C THR A 45 5.21 -8.42 -7.12
N LEU A 46 5.89 -7.44 -7.74
CA LEU A 46 5.91 -6.05 -7.27
C LEU A 46 4.49 -5.50 -7.13
N THR A 47 3.65 -5.72 -8.14
CA THR A 47 2.25 -5.27 -8.16
C THR A 47 1.42 -5.92 -7.07
N ALA A 48 1.43 -7.26 -6.97
CA ALA A 48 0.66 -7.96 -5.93
C ALA A 48 1.10 -7.60 -4.51
N VAL A 49 2.41 -7.41 -4.29
CA VAL A 49 2.93 -6.99 -2.99
C VAL A 49 2.48 -5.57 -2.64
N HIS A 50 2.52 -4.63 -3.60
CA HIS A 50 2.06 -3.26 -3.37
C HIS A 50 0.57 -3.21 -3.07
N ASP A 51 -0.25 -3.99 -3.79
CA ASP A 51 -1.67 -4.08 -3.52
C ASP A 51 -1.97 -4.64 -2.13
N ALA A 52 -1.22 -5.67 -1.71
CA ALA A 52 -1.39 -6.25 -0.38
C ALA A 52 -0.89 -5.32 0.75
N ILE A 53 0.15 -4.51 0.51
CA ILE A 53 0.58 -3.47 1.46
C ILE A 53 -0.52 -2.42 1.63
N LEU A 54 -1.18 -1.99 0.54
CA LEU A 54 -2.29 -1.04 0.64
C LEU A 54 -3.42 -1.59 1.51
N SER A 55 -3.80 -2.85 1.33
CA SER A 55 -4.84 -3.50 2.12
C SER A 55 -4.48 -3.59 3.61
N ASP A 56 -3.24 -3.92 3.96
CA ASP A 56 -2.80 -3.96 5.36
C ASP A 56 -2.82 -2.57 6.01
N LEU A 57 -2.41 -1.52 5.27
CA LEU A 57 -2.32 -0.16 5.80
C LEU A 57 -3.68 0.39 6.24
N VAL A 58 -4.73 0.08 5.49
CA VAL A 58 -6.05 0.67 5.70
C VAL A 58 -6.95 -0.15 6.62
N TYR A 59 -6.47 -1.28 7.15
CA TYR A 59 -7.20 -2.07 8.14
C TYR A 59 -7.65 -1.16 9.31
N PRO A 60 -8.95 -1.13 9.68
CA PRO A 60 -10.00 -2.12 9.40
C PRO A 60 -10.87 -1.85 8.17
N VAL A 61 -10.59 -0.80 7.41
CA VAL A 61 -11.45 -0.33 6.31
C VAL A 61 -11.11 -1.05 5.00
N GLU A 62 -12.14 -1.38 4.24
CA GLU A 62 -11.97 -1.97 2.92
C GLU A 62 -11.79 -0.89 1.84
N ILE A 63 -10.97 -1.22 0.84
CA ILE A 63 -10.78 -0.36 -0.34
C ILE A 63 -11.90 -0.66 -1.33
N VAL A 64 -12.77 0.32 -1.54
CA VAL A 64 -13.88 0.24 -2.51
C VAL A 64 -13.39 0.45 -3.94
N GLY A 65 -12.37 1.29 -4.12
CA GLY A 65 -11.90 1.65 -5.46
C GLY A 65 -10.44 2.07 -5.50
N LYS A 66 -9.82 1.87 -6.67
CA LYS A 66 -8.47 2.35 -6.98
C LYS A 66 -8.51 3.05 -8.34
N ARG A 67 -8.07 4.31 -8.39
CA ARG A 67 -8.00 5.12 -9.61
C ARG A 67 -6.58 5.62 -9.78
N LEU A 68 -5.97 5.34 -10.91
CA LEU A 68 -4.62 5.84 -11.21
C LEU A 68 -4.76 7.11 -12.06
N ARG A 69 -4.41 8.26 -11.47
CA ARG A 69 -4.35 9.53 -12.21
C ARG A 69 -2.93 9.74 -12.71
N THR A 70 -2.78 9.91 -14.02
CA THR A 70 -1.52 10.37 -14.62
C THR A 70 -1.59 11.89 -14.79
N LYS A 71 -0.60 12.61 -14.28
CA LYS A 71 -0.44 14.06 -14.48
C LYS A 71 0.23 14.34 -15.82
N GLU A 72 0.15 15.58 -16.30
CA GLU A 72 0.78 16.05 -17.54
C GLU A 72 2.30 15.86 -17.52
N ASP A 73 2.93 16.04 -16.35
CA ASP A 73 4.36 15.79 -16.12
C ASP A 73 4.74 14.29 -16.15
N GLY A 74 3.80 13.39 -16.44
CA GLY A 74 3.99 11.94 -16.41
C GLY A 74 3.97 11.30 -15.02
N ASN A 75 3.92 12.12 -13.95
CA ASN A 75 3.82 11.63 -12.59
C ASN A 75 2.48 10.91 -12.35
N LYS A 76 2.51 9.79 -11.63
CA LYS A 76 1.34 8.95 -11.38
C LYS A 76 0.95 9.06 -9.91
N LEU A 77 -0.30 9.45 -9.67
CA LEU A 77 -0.89 9.53 -8.35
C LEU A 77 -2.02 8.50 -8.24
N LEU A 78 -1.89 7.57 -7.31
CA LEU A 78 -2.92 6.57 -7.06
C LEU A 78 -3.93 7.13 -6.06
N LYS A 79 -5.17 7.29 -6.48
CA LYS A 79 -6.29 7.63 -5.62
C LYS A 79 -6.95 6.33 -5.14
N VAL A 80 -7.02 6.15 -3.84
CA VAL A 80 -7.61 4.97 -3.19
C VAL A 80 -8.87 5.43 -2.48
N VAL A 81 -10.01 4.85 -2.88
CA VAL A 81 -11.31 5.14 -2.31
C VAL A 81 -11.60 4.13 -1.19
N LEU A 82 -11.84 4.62 0.01
CA LEU A 82 -12.16 3.82 1.20
C LEU A 82 -13.68 3.75 1.42
N ASP A 83 -14.15 2.73 2.15
CA ASP A 83 -15.56 2.63 2.52
C ASP A 83 -15.99 3.79 3.45
N GLU A 84 -17.16 4.37 3.20
CA GLU A 84 -17.67 5.56 3.90
C GLU A 84 -18.08 5.26 5.35
N LYS A 85 -18.48 4.01 5.65
CA LYS A 85 -19.00 3.60 6.96
C LYS A 85 -18.04 3.88 8.11
N GLU A 86 -16.73 3.79 7.85
CA GLU A 86 -15.67 3.89 8.86
C GLU A 86 -14.96 5.25 8.86
N ARG A 87 -15.53 6.25 8.15
CA ARG A 87 -14.92 7.57 7.97
C ARG A 87 -14.52 8.23 9.29
N GLY A 88 -15.42 8.24 10.28
CA GLY A 88 -15.19 8.91 11.57
C GLY A 88 -14.01 8.36 12.37
N GLY A 89 -13.62 7.10 12.15
CA GLY A 89 -12.54 6.43 12.90
C GLY A 89 -11.16 6.49 12.24
N VAL A 90 -11.09 6.86 10.96
CA VAL A 90 -9.89 6.67 10.12
C VAL A 90 -9.44 7.94 9.41
N ASP A 91 -10.29 8.96 9.30
CA ASP A 91 -9.97 10.22 8.61
C ASP A 91 -8.69 10.89 9.12
N TYR A 92 -8.46 10.89 10.43
CA TYR A 92 -7.24 11.46 11.03
C TYR A 92 -5.95 10.67 10.74
N ARG A 93 -6.04 9.48 10.15
CA ARG A 93 -4.87 8.62 9.82
C ARG A 93 -4.47 8.67 8.35
N LEU A 94 -5.26 9.29 7.48
CA LEU A 94 -5.08 9.22 6.01
C LEU A 94 -3.71 9.74 5.57
N ASP A 95 -3.24 10.85 6.14
CA ASP A 95 -1.92 11.42 5.83
C ASP A 95 -0.80 10.47 6.23
N THR A 96 -0.96 9.78 7.36
CA THR A 96 0.00 8.78 7.84
C THR A 96 0.07 7.60 6.87
N TYR A 97 -1.08 7.11 6.39
CA TYR A 97 -1.10 6.02 5.41
C TYR A 97 -0.39 6.41 4.10
N ALA A 98 -0.64 7.63 3.61
CA ALA A 98 -0.02 8.13 2.39
C ALA A 98 1.50 8.20 2.54
N GLU A 99 1.99 8.70 3.67
CA GLU A 99 3.42 8.80 3.94
C GLU A 99 4.09 7.44 4.12
N VAL A 100 3.48 6.52 4.86
CA VAL A 100 4.03 5.17 5.07
C VAL A 100 4.10 4.42 3.74
N TYR A 101 3.05 4.49 2.92
CA TYR A 101 3.06 3.86 1.61
C TYR A 101 4.13 4.47 0.70
N ARG A 102 4.28 5.81 0.70
CA ARG A 102 5.33 6.52 -0.04
C ARG A 102 6.72 6.08 0.41
N LYS A 103 6.97 5.93 1.71
CA LYS A 103 8.26 5.51 2.26
C LYS A 103 8.61 4.07 1.90
N LEU A 104 7.64 3.15 1.92
CA LEU A 104 7.88 1.74 1.61
C LEU A 104 7.98 1.45 0.11
N THR A 105 7.22 2.16 -0.72
CA THR A 105 7.07 1.82 -2.14
C THR A 105 7.63 2.87 -3.12
N GLY A 106 7.91 4.07 -2.63
CA GLY A 106 8.28 5.23 -3.46
C GLY A 106 7.14 5.80 -4.30
N ARG A 107 5.90 5.34 -4.13
CA ARG A 107 4.75 5.78 -4.94
C ARG A 107 3.83 6.71 -4.16
N GLY A 108 3.37 7.78 -4.80
CA GLY A 108 2.38 8.70 -4.23
C GLY A 108 0.98 8.10 -4.24
N VAL A 109 0.32 8.14 -3.08
CA VAL A 109 -1.08 7.74 -2.90
C VAL A 109 -1.85 8.86 -2.24
N ASN A 110 -3.11 9.03 -2.64
CA ASN A 110 -4.09 9.85 -1.95
C ASN A 110 -5.26 8.96 -1.52
N PHE A 111 -5.63 9.01 -0.25
CA PHE A 111 -6.81 8.30 0.26
C PHE A 111 -7.99 9.27 0.29
N GLU A 112 -9.14 8.84 -0.20
CA GLU A 112 -10.37 9.64 -0.21
C GLU A 112 -11.56 8.75 0.15
N PHE A 113 -12.58 9.33 0.78
CA PHE A 113 -13.89 8.69 0.92
C PHE A 113 -14.76 9.08 -0.28
N PRO A 114 -15.70 8.22 -0.72
CA PRO A 114 -16.63 8.60 -1.77
C PRO A 114 -17.42 9.84 -1.32
N GLN A 115 -17.55 10.80 -2.23
CA GLN A 115 -18.52 11.88 -2.08
C GLN A 115 -19.84 11.32 -2.60
N SER A 116 -20.70 10.90 -1.68
CA SER A 116 -22.10 10.60 -1.97
C SER A 116 -22.80 11.82 -2.58
#